data_AF-A0A7D6ZQQ4-F1
#
_entry.id   AF-A0A7D6ZQQ4-F1
#
_cell.length_a   1.000
_cell.length_b   1.000
_cell.length_c   1.000
_cell.angle_alpha   90.00
_cell.angle_beta   90.00
_cell.angle_gamma   90.00
#
_symmetry.space_group_name_H-M   'P 1'
#
loop_
_entity.id
_entity.type
_entity.pdbx_description
1 polymer ?
#
loop_
_entity_poly.entity_id
_entity_poly.type
_entity_poly.pdbx_seq_one_letter_code
_entity_poly.pdbx_strand_id
1 'polypeptide(L)'
;MALNAEYAIRPGYLQPPTLGKLLRRLRDERMVSREKLAFNAGVSSSYITHLENGNRDRPTREVLHALVRYLDRIGPLSAVEHRHLLDLAGLGAGEYPDAEQLRAWITTDMHHALTLHEPNLAAYFDTRWNLLACNDSFAQAFPGIAEQGNFLHWFLGNAISRRTVVEWEQEVRLLVHWLRGLLAGSGDAAASVAFLAELAQYEQFCRIWDEEAVAYGRDRPLLHLRDLDTGTRRGVVVQMFRVDSVPHSDRIQIFLGIPVDSLAPVPSAAG
;
A
#
# COMPACT_ATOMS: atom_id res chain seq x y z
N MET A 1 0.87 36.57 40.92
CA MET A 1 0.57 36.65 39.48
C MET A 1 0.31 35.21 38.99
N ALA A 2 -0.87 34.70 39.30
CA ALA A 2 -1.25 33.32 39.04
C ALA A 2 -1.76 33.19 37.60
N LEU A 3 -1.04 32.40 36.79
CA LEU A 3 -1.50 32.00 35.46
C LEU A 3 -2.53 30.89 35.62
N ASN A 4 -3.81 31.28 35.60
CA ASN A 4 -4.94 30.42 35.33
C ASN A 4 -4.83 29.86 33.90
N ALA A 5 -4.89 28.54 33.76
CA ALA A 5 -5.81 27.86 32.83
C ALA A 5 -5.55 26.35 32.92
N GLU A 6 -6.26 25.68 33.83
CA GLU A 6 -6.53 24.25 33.68
C GLU A 6 -7.26 24.05 32.35
N TYR A 7 -6.57 23.50 31.35
CA TYR A 7 -7.21 22.85 30.21
C TYR A 7 -7.86 21.56 30.72
N ALA A 8 -9.01 21.70 31.38
CA ALA A 8 -9.90 20.58 31.61
C ALA A 8 -10.38 20.08 30.25
N ILE A 9 -9.76 19.01 29.73
CA ILE A 9 -10.28 18.25 28.59
C ILE A 9 -11.69 17.83 28.95
N ARG A 10 -12.71 18.52 28.40
CA ARG A 10 -14.11 18.13 28.55
C ARG A 10 -14.29 16.78 27.85
N PRO A 11 -14.47 15.66 28.57
CA PRO A 11 -14.72 14.38 27.94
C PRO A 11 -16.18 14.42 27.44
N GLY A 12 -16.39 14.60 26.13
CA GLY A 12 -17.75 14.56 25.58
C GLY A 12 -17.99 15.09 24.16
N TYR A 13 -17.11 15.92 23.58
CA TYR A 13 -17.47 16.63 22.33
C TYR A 13 -16.66 16.28 21.07
N LEU A 14 -15.58 15.51 21.20
CA LEU A 14 -14.86 14.98 20.03
C LEU A 14 -15.46 13.63 19.65
N GLN A 15 -16.39 13.66 18.70
CA GLN A 15 -16.95 12.46 18.10
C GLN A 15 -16.18 12.15 16.81
N PRO A 16 -15.79 10.89 16.55
CA PRO A 16 -15.15 10.54 15.30
C PRO A 16 -16.07 10.90 14.11
N PRO A 17 -15.50 11.22 12.94
CA PRO A 17 -16.29 11.40 11.73
C PRO A 17 -17.09 10.13 11.46
N THR A 18 -18.32 10.30 10.98
CA THR A 18 -19.19 9.18 10.60
C THR A 18 -19.62 9.35 9.15
N LEU A 19 -19.84 8.21 8.47
CA LEU A 19 -20.36 8.20 7.10
C LEU A 19 -21.60 9.08 6.97
N GLY A 20 -22.55 8.94 7.90
CA GLY A 20 -23.80 9.70 7.89
C GLY A 20 -23.61 11.22 7.97
N LYS A 21 -22.71 11.69 8.84
CA LYS A 21 -22.41 13.13 8.97
C LYS A 21 -21.76 13.68 7.70
N LEU A 22 -20.79 12.96 7.13
CA LEU A 22 -20.12 13.36 5.90
C LEU A 22 -21.09 13.38 4.71
N LEU A 23 -21.90 12.32 4.56
CA LEU A 23 -22.91 12.21 3.51
C LEU A 23 -23.91 13.37 3.58
N ARG A 24 -24.40 13.69 4.79
CA ARG A 24 -25.30 14.82 5.02
C ARG A 24 -24.65 16.14 4.61
N ARG A 25 -23.41 16.38 5.04
CA ARG A 25 -22.66 17.60 4.71
C ARG A 25 -22.56 17.78 3.19
N LEU A 26 -22.07 16.75 2.48
CA LEU A 26 -21.89 16.78 1.02
C LEU A 26 -23.21 16.96 0.27
N ARG A 27 -24.31 16.40 0.79
CA ARG A 27 -25.65 16.55 0.25
C ARG A 27 -26.17 17.99 0.43
N ASP A 28 -26.03 18.54 1.64
CA ASP A 28 -26.49 19.89 1.99
C ASP A 28 -25.69 20.96 1.21
N GLU A 29 -24.37 20.82 1.07
CA GLU A 29 -23.50 21.67 0.24
C GLU A 29 -23.93 21.72 -1.24
N ARG A 30 -24.51 20.61 -1.74
CA ARG A 30 -25.00 20.48 -3.11
C ARG A 30 -26.49 20.78 -3.25
N MET A 31 -27.15 21.25 -2.19
CA MET A 31 -28.60 21.55 -2.16
C MET A 31 -29.48 20.38 -2.64
N VAL A 32 -29.05 19.14 -2.37
CA VAL A 32 -29.76 17.93 -2.77
C VAL A 32 -30.72 17.51 -1.64
N SER A 33 -31.99 17.23 -1.95
CA SER A 33 -32.90 16.68 -0.94
C SER A 33 -32.63 15.18 -0.69
N ARG A 34 -33.04 14.66 0.48
CA ARG A 34 -32.89 13.22 0.78
C ARG A 34 -33.65 12.36 -0.22
N GLU A 35 -34.84 12.79 -0.63
CA GLU A 35 -35.68 12.11 -1.61
C GLU A 35 -34.98 12.02 -2.96
N LYS A 36 -34.36 13.13 -3.41
CA LYS A 36 -33.66 13.17 -4.68
C LYS A 36 -32.41 12.29 -4.64
N LEU A 37 -31.65 12.31 -3.54
CA LEU A 37 -30.50 11.43 -3.36
C LEU A 37 -30.92 9.96 -3.34
N ALA A 38 -31.95 9.62 -2.56
CA ALA A 38 -32.49 8.27 -2.43
C ALA A 38 -32.96 7.71 -3.78
N PHE A 39 -33.74 8.49 -4.53
CA PHE A 39 -34.25 8.12 -5.85
C PHE A 39 -33.11 7.77 -6.82
N ASN A 40 -32.06 8.60 -6.87
CA ASN A 40 -30.94 8.37 -7.78
C ASN A 40 -29.99 7.25 -7.32
N ALA A 41 -30.01 6.91 -6.03
CA ALA A 41 -29.27 5.78 -5.48
C ALA A 41 -30.06 4.47 -5.47
N GLY A 42 -31.33 4.47 -5.90
CA GLY A 42 -32.18 3.27 -5.91
C GLY A 42 -32.58 2.78 -4.52
N VAL A 43 -32.63 3.67 -3.52
CA VAL A 43 -33.01 3.34 -2.14
C VAL A 43 -34.17 4.22 -1.66
N SER A 44 -34.75 3.91 -0.50
CA SER A 44 -35.83 4.73 0.07
C SER A 44 -35.31 5.99 0.76
N SER A 45 -36.11 7.07 0.83
CA SER A 45 -35.74 8.29 1.57
C SER A 45 -35.51 8.01 3.06
N SER A 46 -36.25 7.04 3.62
CA SER A 46 -36.03 6.53 4.98
C SER A 46 -34.63 5.91 5.13
N TYR A 47 -34.15 5.15 4.15
CA TYR A 47 -32.78 4.60 4.15
C TYR A 47 -31.72 5.70 4.29
N ILE A 48 -31.82 6.79 3.52
CA ILE A 48 -30.91 7.94 3.62
C ILE A 48 -30.98 8.59 5.00
N THR A 49 -32.18 8.70 5.57
CA THR A 49 -32.38 9.25 6.91
C THR A 49 -31.67 8.40 7.98
N HIS A 50 -31.81 7.08 7.91
CA HIS A 50 -31.13 6.16 8.83
C HIS A 50 -29.60 6.20 8.66
N LEU A 51 -29.12 6.32 7.43
CA LEU A 51 -27.69 6.44 7.11
C LEU A 51 -27.10 7.75 7.68
N GLU A 52 -27.75 8.89 7.45
CA GLU A 52 -27.32 10.20 7.95
C GLU A 52 -27.33 10.29 9.47
N ASN A 53 -28.30 9.65 10.12
CA ASN A 53 -28.44 9.64 11.58
C ASN A 53 -27.47 8.65 12.27
N GLY A 54 -26.76 7.81 11.51
CA GLY A 54 -25.87 6.78 12.05
C GLY A 54 -26.59 5.55 12.62
N ASN A 55 -27.89 5.41 12.38
CA ASN A 55 -28.66 4.20 12.71
C ASN A 55 -28.36 3.04 11.75
N ARG A 56 -27.68 3.35 10.64
CA ARG A 56 -27.13 2.40 9.67
C ARG A 56 -25.79 2.95 9.21
N ASP A 57 -24.72 2.19 9.39
CA ASP A 57 -23.33 2.65 9.20
C ASP A 57 -22.57 1.85 8.13
N ARG A 58 -23.17 0.76 7.62
CA ARG A 58 -22.58 -0.14 6.61
C ARG A 58 -23.50 -0.34 5.41
N PRO A 59 -23.57 0.63 4.47
CA PRO A 59 -24.25 0.40 3.20
C PRO A 59 -23.50 -0.65 2.36
N THR A 60 -24.17 -1.28 1.40
CA THR A 60 -23.47 -2.13 0.43
C THR A 60 -22.62 -1.26 -0.51
N ARG A 61 -21.64 -1.88 -1.18
CA ARG A 61 -20.77 -1.18 -2.13
C ARG A 61 -21.56 -0.50 -3.24
N GLU A 62 -22.56 -1.17 -3.77
CA GLU A 62 -23.41 -0.68 -4.86
C GLU A 62 -24.19 0.57 -4.44
N VAL A 63 -24.77 0.54 -3.24
CA VAL A 63 -25.53 1.67 -2.69
C VAL A 63 -24.60 2.87 -2.46
N LEU A 64 -23.43 2.66 -1.86
CA LEU A 64 -22.48 3.74 -1.64
C LEU A 64 -21.97 4.33 -2.97
N HIS A 65 -21.58 3.49 -3.92
CA HIS A 65 -21.15 3.95 -5.25
C HIS A 65 -22.26 4.76 -5.95
N ALA A 66 -23.51 4.34 -5.86
CA ALA A 66 -24.62 5.08 -6.45
C ALA A 66 -24.83 6.46 -5.80
N LEU A 67 -24.71 6.55 -4.47
CA LEU A 67 -24.76 7.81 -3.72
C LEU A 67 -23.62 8.75 -4.13
N VAL A 68 -22.39 8.24 -4.11
CA VAL A 68 -21.17 9.00 -4.43
C VAL A 68 -21.19 9.49 -5.86
N ARG A 69 -21.52 8.62 -6.82
CA ARG A 69 -21.64 8.97 -8.24
C ARG A 69 -22.67 10.06 -8.48
N TYR A 70 -23.81 10.01 -7.79
CA TYR A 70 -24.82 11.05 -7.93
C TYR A 70 -24.35 12.39 -7.34
N LEU A 71 -23.70 12.38 -6.17
CA LEU A 71 -23.15 13.60 -5.56
C LEU A 71 -22.06 14.25 -6.43
N ASP A 72 -21.14 13.44 -6.94
CA ASP A 72 -20.07 13.88 -7.85
C ASP A 72 -20.62 14.51 -9.14
N ARG A 73 -21.69 13.94 -9.70
CA ARG A 73 -22.36 14.47 -10.89
C ARG A 73 -22.98 15.86 -10.68
N ILE A 74 -23.46 16.16 -9.47
CA ILE A 74 -24.06 17.47 -9.15
C ILE A 74 -22.98 18.50 -8.82
N GLY A 75 -21.92 18.07 -8.14
CA GLY A 75 -20.76 18.90 -7.85
C GLY A 75 -19.56 17.99 -7.61
N PRO A 76 -18.42 18.18 -8.31
CA PRO A 76 -17.27 17.31 -8.22
C PRO A 76 -16.86 17.05 -6.77
N LEU A 77 -16.67 15.79 -6.41
CA LEU A 77 -16.06 15.40 -5.14
C LEU A 77 -14.55 15.48 -5.29
N SER A 78 -13.88 16.02 -4.29
CA SER A 78 -12.42 15.87 -4.22
C SER A 78 -12.05 14.40 -3.99
N ALA A 79 -10.84 14.02 -4.42
CA ALA A 79 -10.33 12.67 -4.18
C ALA A 79 -10.33 12.30 -2.67
N VAL A 80 -10.05 13.28 -1.79
CA VAL A 80 -10.10 13.13 -0.34
C VAL A 80 -11.52 12.81 0.15
N GLU A 81 -12.53 13.53 -0.32
CA GLU A 81 -13.92 13.30 0.10
C GLU A 81 -14.45 11.95 -0.39
N HIS A 82 -14.15 11.62 -1.64
CA HIS A 82 -14.49 10.32 -2.22
C HIS A 82 -13.87 9.18 -1.42
N ARG A 83 -12.58 9.29 -1.09
CA ARG A 83 -11.86 8.31 -0.27
C ARG A 83 -12.46 8.23 1.14
N HIS A 84 -12.67 9.37 1.79
CA HIS A 84 -13.16 9.41 3.16
C HIS A 84 -14.55 8.78 3.31
N LEU A 85 -15.43 8.95 2.32
CA LEU A 85 -16.73 8.28 2.26
C LEU A 85 -16.59 6.74 2.19
N LEU A 86 -15.67 6.23 1.37
CA LEU A 86 -15.39 4.79 1.26
C LEU A 86 -14.82 4.24 2.57
N ASP A 87 -13.85 4.94 3.18
CA ASP A 87 -13.20 4.53 4.42
C ASP A 87 -14.20 4.47 5.58
N LEU A 88 -15.04 5.52 5.73
CA LEU A 88 -16.08 5.58 6.77
C LEU A 88 -17.17 4.52 6.60
N ALA A 89 -17.35 3.98 5.39
CA ALA A 89 -18.26 2.88 5.12
C ALA A 89 -17.62 1.49 5.31
N GLY A 90 -16.32 1.42 5.63
CA GLY A 90 -15.56 0.16 5.67
C GLY A 90 -15.30 -0.44 4.28
N LEU A 91 -15.42 0.38 3.22
CA LEU A 91 -15.27 -0.01 1.81
C LEU A 91 -14.00 0.56 1.16
N GLY A 92 -13.12 1.19 1.96
CA GLY A 92 -11.83 1.77 1.55
C GLY A 92 -10.88 0.78 0.85
N ALA A 93 -11.07 -0.52 1.08
CA ALA A 93 -10.52 -1.56 0.22
C ALA A 93 -11.40 -1.71 -1.03
N GLY A 94 -11.27 -0.78 -1.99
CA GLY A 94 -11.77 -0.96 -3.35
C GLY A 94 -11.03 -2.08 -4.09
N GLU A 95 -11.48 -2.36 -5.32
CA GLU A 95 -10.74 -3.20 -6.27
C GLU A 95 -9.29 -2.71 -6.34
N TYR A 96 -8.34 -3.63 -6.19
CA TYR A 96 -6.93 -3.27 -6.12
C TYR A 96 -6.50 -2.71 -7.49
N PRO A 97 -6.02 -1.45 -7.58
CA PRO A 97 -5.63 -0.88 -8.85
C PRO A 97 -4.48 -1.68 -9.47
N ASP A 98 -4.50 -1.83 -10.79
CA ASP A 98 -3.41 -2.52 -11.47
C ASP A 98 -2.09 -1.70 -11.37
N ALA A 99 -0.98 -2.35 -11.70
CA ALA A 99 0.33 -1.71 -11.60
C ALA A 99 0.51 -0.53 -12.57
N GLU A 100 -0.20 -0.49 -13.69
CA GLU A 100 -0.12 0.60 -14.67
C GLU A 100 -0.86 1.83 -14.17
N GLN A 101 -2.05 1.65 -13.59
CA GLN A 101 -2.79 2.69 -12.89
C GLN A 101 -1.96 3.30 -11.75
N LEU A 102 -1.33 2.45 -10.93
CA LEU A 102 -0.46 2.90 -9.84
C LEU A 102 0.79 3.64 -10.35
N ARG A 103 1.37 3.20 -11.48
CA ARG A 103 2.48 3.91 -12.14
C ARG A 103 2.08 5.30 -12.62
N ALA A 104 0.89 5.42 -13.24
CA ALA A 104 0.37 6.71 -13.69
C ALA A 104 0.12 7.71 -12.54
N TRP A 105 0.07 7.22 -11.30
CA TRP A 105 -0.09 8.06 -10.10
C TRP A 105 1.22 8.47 -9.45
N ILE A 106 2.37 7.96 -9.90
CA ILE A 106 3.67 8.47 -9.45
C ILE A 106 3.83 9.88 -10.01
N THR A 107 3.75 10.88 -9.14
CA THR A 107 3.78 12.29 -9.53
C THR A 107 5.20 12.73 -9.88
N THR A 108 5.31 13.89 -10.54
CA THR A 108 6.61 14.54 -10.78
C THR A 108 7.38 14.78 -9.48
N ASP A 109 6.69 15.19 -8.41
CA ASP A 109 7.32 15.41 -7.09
C ASP A 109 7.83 14.10 -6.47
N MET A 110 7.10 13.00 -6.66
CA MET A 110 7.54 11.66 -6.24
C MET A 110 8.79 11.22 -7.02
N HIS A 111 8.82 11.44 -8.34
CA HIS A 111 10.03 11.21 -9.14
C HIS A 111 11.20 12.07 -8.66
N HIS A 112 10.96 13.35 -8.38
CA HIS A 112 12.00 14.23 -7.85
C HIS A 112 12.52 13.74 -6.49
N ALA A 113 11.63 13.27 -5.61
CA ALA A 113 12.01 12.69 -4.33
C ALA A 113 12.93 11.46 -4.48
N LEU A 114 12.67 10.58 -5.47
CA LEU A 114 13.57 9.46 -5.78
C LEU A 114 14.98 9.95 -6.16
N THR A 115 15.09 10.99 -6.97
CA THR A 115 16.38 11.59 -7.34
C THR A 115 17.11 12.19 -6.15
N LEU A 116 16.39 12.80 -5.19
CA LEU A 116 16.97 13.37 -3.97
C LEU A 116 17.58 12.31 -3.04
N HIS A 117 17.22 11.04 -3.20
CA HIS A 117 17.79 9.96 -2.40
C HIS A 117 19.14 9.44 -2.92
N GLU A 118 19.56 9.80 -4.13
CA GLU A 118 20.87 9.41 -4.66
C GLU A 118 22.03 9.83 -3.70
N PRO A 119 23.05 8.97 -3.48
CA PRO A 119 23.30 7.65 -4.07
C PRO A 119 22.66 6.47 -3.30
N ASN A 120 21.71 6.72 -2.39
CA ASN A 120 20.96 5.64 -1.75
C ASN A 120 19.96 5.04 -2.75
N LEU A 121 19.65 3.77 -2.56
CA LEU A 121 18.71 3.05 -3.42
C LEU A 121 17.29 3.47 -3.03
N ALA A 122 16.51 3.99 -3.97
CA ALA A 122 15.13 4.37 -3.72
C ALA A 122 14.19 3.86 -4.81
N ALA A 123 13.06 3.30 -4.40
CA ALA A 123 12.01 2.85 -5.31
C ALA A 123 10.62 2.92 -4.68
N TYR A 124 9.61 3.17 -5.50
CA TYR A 124 8.22 2.99 -5.15
C TYR A 124 7.72 1.62 -5.64
N PHE A 125 7.07 0.90 -4.74
CA PHE A 125 6.41 -0.37 -5.00
C PHE A 125 4.94 -0.30 -4.62
N ASP A 126 4.13 -1.14 -5.23
CA ASP A 126 2.80 -1.43 -4.69
C ASP A 126 2.88 -2.51 -3.57
N THR A 127 1.75 -2.86 -2.95
CA THR A 127 1.73 -3.90 -1.89
C THR A 127 1.92 -5.33 -2.40
N ARG A 128 1.96 -5.54 -3.73
CA ARG A 128 2.32 -6.81 -4.39
C ARG A 128 3.76 -6.79 -4.92
N TRP A 129 4.53 -5.77 -4.55
CA TRP A 129 5.91 -5.53 -4.98
C TRP A 129 6.09 -5.39 -6.49
N ASN A 130 5.08 -4.86 -7.18
CA ASN A 130 5.24 -4.30 -8.52
C ASN A 130 6.03 -2.99 -8.43
N LEU A 131 7.08 -2.88 -9.22
CA LEU A 131 7.89 -1.68 -9.33
C LEU A 131 7.09 -0.59 -10.05
N LEU A 132 6.93 0.56 -9.37
CA LEU A 132 6.23 1.72 -9.91
C LEU A 132 7.21 2.76 -10.46
N ALA A 133 8.27 3.05 -9.70
CA ALA A 133 9.36 3.92 -10.14
C ALA A 133 10.60 3.65 -9.28
N CYS A 134 11.80 3.96 -9.79
CA CYS A 134 13.04 3.90 -9.01
C CYS A 134 14.03 4.96 -9.45
N ASN A 135 15.05 5.19 -8.63
CA ASN A 135 16.22 5.97 -9.01
C ASN A 135 17.28 5.09 -9.69
N ASP A 136 18.36 5.71 -10.17
CA ASP A 136 19.41 5.07 -10.96
C ASP A 136 20.23 4.11 -10.08
N SER A 137 20.54 4.51 -8.84
CA SER A 137 21.24 3.64 -7.88
C SER A 137 20.47 2.35 -7.59
N PHE A 138 19.13 2.41 -7.48
CA PHE A 138 18.31 1.21 -7.32
C PHE A 138 18.34 0.34 -8.58
N ALA A 139 18.17 0.94 -9.77
CA ALA A 139 18.20 0.20 -11.04
C ALA A 139 19.55 -0.49 -11.28
N GLN A 140 20.67 0.16 -10.93
CA GLN A 140 22.01 -0.41 -11.01
C GLN A 140 22.21 -1.53 -9.99
N ALA A 141 21.69 -1.38 -8.78
CA ALA A 141 21.82 -2.37 -7.72
C ALA A 141 20.95 -3.63 -7.95
N PHE A 142 19.87 -3.52 -8.73
CA PHE A 142 18.98 -4.62 -9.11
C PHE A 142 18.81 -4.70 -10.64
N PRO A 143 19.85 -5.08 -11.39
CA PRO A 143 19.79 -5.08 -12.85
C PRO A 143 18.66 -5.97 -13.38
N GLY A 144 17.89 -5.50 -14.36
CA GLY A 144 16.77 -6.25 -14.93
C GLY A 144 15.44 -6.11 -14.18
N ILE A 145 15.40 -5.38 -13.05
CA ILE A 145 14.17 -5.23 -12.27
C ILE A 145 13.11 -4.39 -12.98
N ALA A 146 13.53 -3.36 -13.73
CA ALA A 146 12.63 -2.46 -14.44
C ALA A 146 11.88 -3.19 -15.57
N GLU A 147 12.58 -4.06 -16.29
CA GLU A 147 12.04 -4.90 -17.35
C GLU A 147 11.10 -5.98 -16.80
N GLN A 148 11.46 -6.56 -15.65
CA GLN A 148 10.62 -7.57 -15.01
C GLN A 148 9.38 -6.97 -14.36
N GLY A 149 9.47 -5.74 -13.84
CA GLY A 149 8.37 -4.96 -13.28
C GLY A 149 7.84 -5.44 -11.92
N ASN A 150 8.24 -6.60 -11.42
CA ASN A 150 7.85 -7.12 -10.10
C ASN A 150 9.04 -7.79 -9.39
N PHE A 151 9.20 -7.49 -8.10
CA PHE A 151 10.35 -7.91 -7.31
C PHE A 151 10.42 -9.42 -7.08
N LEU A 152 9.28 -10.09 -6.81
CA LEU A 152 9.25 -11.55 -6.65
C LEU A 152 9.51 -12.27 -7.98
N HIS A 153 8.90 -11.79 -9.07
CA HIS A 153 9.18 -12.32 -10.40
C HIS A 153 10.65 -12.14 -10.79
N TRP A 154 11.29 -11.03 -10.40
CA TRP A 154 12.72 -10.81 -10.65
C TRP A 154 13.56 -11.79 -9.85
N PHE A 155 13.26 -11.96 -8.56
CA PHE A 155 13.96 -12.92 -7.72
C PHE A 155 13.85 -14.36 -8.23
N LEU A 156 12.67 -14.79 -8.66
CA LEU A 156 12.38 -16.18 -9.01
C LEU A 156 12.65 -16.52 -10.49
N GLY A 157 12.39 -15.56 -11.38
CA GLY A 157 12.41 -15.76 -12.83
C GLY A 157 13.64 -15.20 -13.56
N ASN A 158 14.37 -14.26 -12.96
CA ASN A 158 15.54 -13.67 -13.60
C ASN A 158 16.85 -14.23 -13.03
N ALA A 159 17.62 -14.96 -13.82
CA ALA A 159 18.88 -15.57 -13.39
C ALA A 159 19.90 -14.56 -12.83
N ILE A 160 19.79 -13.27 -13.20
CA ILE A 160 20.65 -12.21 -12.69
C ILE A 160 20.49 -11.98 -11.18
N SER A 161 19.31 -12.27 -10.62
CA SER A 161 19.03 -12.06 -9.20
C SER A 161 19.94 -12.91 -8.32
N ARG A 162 20.21 -14.16 -8.73
CA ARG A 162 21.10 -15.10 -8.01
C ARG A 162 22.56 -14.66 -8.02
N ARG A 163 22.95 -13.86 -9.02
CA ARG A 163 24.31 -13.28 -9.11
C ARG A 163 24.42 -12.00 -8.30
N THR A 164 23.31 -11.26 -8.21
CA THR A 164 23.22 -9.93 -7.57
C THR A 164 23.05 -10.05 -6.06
N VAL A 165 22.15 -10.91 -5.57
CA VAL A 165 21.87 -11.06 -4.14
C VAL A 165 22.74 -12.16 -3.55
N VAL A 166 23.52 -11.86 -2.52
CA VAL A 166 24.50 -12.81 -1.97
C VAL A 166 23.80 -13.98 -1.26
N GLU A 167 22.93 -13.70 -0.30
CA GLU A 167 22.10 -14.70 0.40
C GLU A 167 20.75 -14.93 -0.30
N TRP A 168 20.76 -15.06 -1.63
CA TRP A 168 19.55 -15.10 -2.46
C TRP A 168 18.46 -16.05 -1.94
N GLU A 169 18.80 -17.28 -1.51
CA GLU A 169 17.78 -18.24 -1.06
C GLU A 169 17.11 -17.82 0.27
N GLN A 170 17.85 -17.14 1.15
CA GLN A 170 17.31 -16.62 2.41
C GLN A 170 16.36 -15.44 2.14
N GLU A 171 16.74 -14.55 1.20
CA GLU A 171 15.91 -13.41 0.83
C GLU A 171 14.62 -13.83 0.12
N VAL A 172 14.68 -14.77 -0.83
CA VAL A 172 13.46 -15.30 -1.47
C VAL A 172 12.55 -15.95 -0.44
N ARG A 173 13.12 -16.74 0.48
CA ARG A 173 12.35 -17.39 1.54
C ARG A 173 11.61 -16.38 2.41
N LEU A 174 12.32 -15.35 2.86
CA LEU A 174 11.75 -14.25 3.63
C LEU A 174 10.61 -13.54 2.89
N LEU A 175 10.79 -13.21 1.60
CA LEU A 175 9.76 -12.55 0.80
C LEU A 175 8.52 -13.43 0.61
N VAL A 176 8.67 -14.74 0.41
CA VAL A 176 7.54 -15.68 0.28
C VAL A 176 6.77 -15.82 1.60
N HIS A 177 7.47 -15.95 2.73
CA HIS A 177 6.84 -16.01 4.05
C HIS A 177 6.13 -14.68 4.40
N TRP A 178 6.71 -13.55 3.99
CA TRP A 178 6.10 -12.24 4.17
C TRP A 178 4.87 -12.05 3.27
N LEU A 179 4.91 -12.50 2.02
CA LEU A 179 3.74 -12.53 1.15
C LEU A 179 2.58 -13.29 1.79
N ARG A 180 2.85 -14.47 2.39
CA ARG A 180 1.82 -15.25 3.10
C ARG A 180 1.15 -14.45 4.22
N GLY A 181 1.94 -13.73 5.01
CA GLY A 181 1.45 -12.86 6.08
C GLY A 181 0.61 -11.68 5.56
N LEU A 182 1.03 -11.07 4.44
CA LEU A 182 0.30 -9.98 3.79
C LEU A 182 -1.07 -10.45 3.27
N LEU A 183 -1.12 -11.63 2.64
CA LEU A 183 -2.35 -12.18 2.09
C LEU A 183 -3.39 -12.51 3.17
N ALA A 184 -2.95 -12.95 4.35
CA ALA A 184 -3.84 -13.21 5.49
C ALA A 184 -4.60 -11.96 5.98
N GLY A 185 -4.05 -10.76 5.77
CA GLY A 185 -4.69 -9.48 6.12
C GLY A 185 -5.45 -8.82 4.97
N SER A 186 -5.36 -9.34 3.75
CA SER A 186 -5.96 -8.73 2.57
C SER A 186 -7.41 -9.20 2.38
N GLY A 187 -8.36 -8.26 2.32
CA GLY A 187 -9.78 -8.55 2.10
C GLY A 187 -10.16 -8.90 0.66
N ASP A 188 -9.19 -9.02 -0.26
CA ASP A 188 -9.38 -9.30 -1.69
C ASP A 188 -8.83 -10.69 -2.06
N ALA A 189 -9.65 -11.72 -1.85
CA ALA A 189 -9.26 -13.10 -2.07
C ALA A 189 -9.04 -13.43 -3.56
N ALA A 190 -9.76 -12.79 -4.48
CA ALA A 190 -9.70 -13.14 -5.90
C ALA A 190 -8.40 -12.68 -6.56
N ALA A 191 -7.99 -11.42 -6.33
CA ALA A 191 -6.72 -10.90 -6.84
C ALA A 191 -5.52 -11.65 -6.23
N SER A 192 -5.63 -12.04 -4.96
CA SER A 192 -4.63 -12.85 -4.26
C SER A 192 -4.44 -14.22 -4.89
N VAL A 193 -5.54 -14.91 -5.24
CA VAL A 193 -5.48 -16.22 -5.92
C VAL A 193 -4.83 -16.12 -7.29
N ALA A 194 -5.17 -15.10 -8.09
CA ALA A 194 -4.57 -14.90 -9.40
C ALA A 194 -3.05 -14.70 -9.31
N PHE A 195 -2.59 -13.84 -8.40
CA PHE A 195 -1.16 -13.60 -8.19
C PHE A 195 -0.41 -14.83 -7.68
N LEU A 196 -1.02 -15.63 -6.80
CA LEU A 196 -0.45 -16.91 -6.38
C LEU A 196 -0.32 -17.90 -7.54
N ALA A 197 -1.30 -17.94 -8.45
CA ALA A 197 -1.24 -18.78 -9.64
C ALA A 197 -0.11 -18.35 -10.59
N GLU A 198 0.14 -17.05 -10.73
CA GLU A 198 1.29 -16.53 -11.47
C GLU A 198 2.61 -16.99 -10.84
N LEU A 199 2.78 -16.87 -9.52
CA LEU A 199 4.02 -17.28 -8.84
C LEU A 199 4.22 -18.80 -8.79
N ALA A 200 3.14 -19.58 -8.83
CA ALA A 200 3.18 -21.04 -8.83
C ALA A 200 3.87 -21.65 -10.07
N GLN A 201 4.15 -20.85 -11.11
CA GLN A 201 4.99 -21.27 -12.23
C GLN A 201 6.45 -21.52 -11.83
N TYR A 202 6.91 -20.95 -10.71
CA TYR A 202 8.27 -21.13 -10.22
C TYR A 202 8.33 -22.26 -9.18
N GLU A 203 9.02 -23.35 -9.50
CA GLU A 203 9.18 -24.51 -8.60
C GLU A 203 9.72 -24.11 -7.22
N GLN A 204 10.68 -23.18 -7.20
CA GLN A 204 11.25 -22.64 -5.97
C GLN A 204 10.18 -21.95 -5.09
N PHE A 205 9.22 -21.24 -5.70
CA PHE A 205 8.15 -20.59 -4.97
C PHE A 205 7.25 -21.64 -4.30
N CYS A 206 6.79 -22.64 -5.06
CA CYS A 206 5.96 -23.72 -4.53
C CYS A 206 6.64 -24.43 -3.36
N ARG A 207 7.92 -24.79 -3.52
CA ARG A 207 8.71 -25.44 -2.47
C ARG A 207 8.74 -24.64 -1.16
N ILE A 208 8.97 -23.32 -1.23
CA ILE A 208 9.01 -22.46 -0.05
C ILE A 208 7.60 -22.22 0.50
N TRP A 209 6.62 -22.06 -0.38
CA TRP A 209 5.23 -21.83 0.00
C TRP A 209 4.64 -23.01 0.81
N ASP A 210 5.04 -24.23 0.50
CA ASP A 210 4.65 -25.46 1.20
C ASP A 210 5.26 -25.60 2.61
N GLU A 211 6.20 -24.72 2.99
CA GLU A 211 6.75 -24.68 4.34
C GLU A 211 5.78 -24.07 5.35
N GLU A 212 4.71 -23.42 4.87
CA GLU A 212 3.64 -22.78 5.64
C GLU A 212 4.09 -21.74 6.68
N ALA A 213 5.34 -21.31 6.64
CA ALA A 213 5.87 -20.29 7.52
C ALA A 213 5.39 -18.89 7.11
N VAL A 214 5.35 -17.98 8.09
CA VAL A 214 4.86 -16.60 7.95
C VAL A 214 5.89 -15.63 8.51
N ALA A 215 6.07 -14.50 7.84
CA ALA A 215 6.84 -13.36 8.32
C ALA A 215 6.01 -12.08 8.21
N TYR A 216 6.35 -11.06 8.99
CA TYR A 216 5.68 -9.74 8.98
C TYR A 216 6.64 -8.59 8.65
N GLY A 217 7.84 -8.92 8.16
CA GLY A 217 8.92 -7.99 7.86
C GLY A 217 10.26 -8.71 7.95
N ARG A 218 11.34 -7.93 7.85
CA ARG A 218 12.69 -8.45 8.08
C ARG A 218 13.05 -8.34 9.57
N ASP A 219 13.54 -9.42 10.17
CA ASP A 219 14.14 -9.37 11.52
C ASP A 219 15.44 -8.54 11.52
N ARG A 220 16.18 -8.58 10.40
CA ARG A 220 17.36 -7.75 10.16
C ARG A 220 17.15 -6.94 8.89
N PRO A 221 17.34 -5.62 8.91
CA PRO A 221 17.13 -4.79 7.72
C PRO A 221 18.28 -4.91 6.71
N LEU A 222 19.20 -5.86 6.83
CA LEU A 222 20.42 -5.89 6.03
C LEU A 222 20.26 -6.83 4.82
N LEU A 223 20.47 -6.29 3.63
CA LEU A 223 20.53 -7.02 2.36
C LEU A 223 21.95 -6.92 1.80
N HIS A 224 22.56 -8.04 1.39
CA HIS A 224 23.86 -7.99 0.72
C HIS A 224 23.70 -8.10 -0.79
N LEU A 225 24.23 -7.09 -1.47
CA LEU A 225 24.25 -7.01 -2.92
C LEU A 225 25.68 -7.16 -3.41
N ARG A 226 25.80 -7.74 -4.60
CA ARG A 226 27.02 -7.84 -5.37
C ARG A 226 26.87 -6.96 -6.60
N ASP A 227 27.74 -5.98 -6.71
CA ASP A 227 27.94 -5.21 -7.93
C ASP A 227 28.46 -6.16 -9.02
N LEU A 228 27.72 -6.28 -10.13
CA LEU A 228 28.02 -7.29 -11.16
C LEU A 228 29.20 -6.91 -12.05
N ASP A 229 29.55 -5.63 -12.12
CA ASP A 229 30.64 -5.12 -12.95
C ASP A 229 31.99 -5.29 -12.21
N THR A 230 32.01 -4.97 -10.92
CA THR A 230 33.22 -4.99 -10.08
C THR A 230 33.36 -6.26 -9.23
N GLY A 231 32.27 -7.00 -9.02
CA GLY A 231 32.20 -8.16 -8.12
C GLY A 231 32.18 -7.79 -6.63
N THR A 232 32.21 -6.50 -6.29
CA THR A 232 32.26 -5.99 -4.91
C THR A 232 30.96 -6.33 -4.18
N ARG A 233 31.06 -6.82 -2.94
CA ARG A 233 29.90 -7.04 -2.07
C ARG A 233 29.70 -5.84 -1.16
N ARG A 234 28.45 -5.40 -1.00
CA ARG A 234 28.08 -4.29 -0.11
C ARG A 234 26.84 -4.67 0.68
N GLY A 235 26.79 -4.24 1.93
CA GLY A 235 25.58 -4.28 2.73
C GLY A 235 24.69 -3.10 2.41
N VAL A 236 23.39 -3.31 2.44
CA VAL A 236 22.37 -2.28 2.26
C VAL A 236 21.36 -2.41 3.38
N VAL A 237 21.22 -1.36 4.19
CA VAL A 237 20.16 -1.29 5.19
C VAL A 237 18.87 -0.89 4.48
N VAL A 238 17.93 -1.82 4.42
CA VAL A 238 16.63 -1.70 3.78
C VAL A 238 15.59 -1.25 4.79
N GLN A 239 14.88 -0.18 4.43
CA GLN A 239 13.70 0.30 5.12
C GLN A 239 12.54 0.36 4.11
N MET A 240 11.35 0.00 4.58
CA MET A 240 10.13 0.11 3.78
C MET A 240 9.09 0.89 4.57
N PHE A 241 8.55 1.93 3.95
CA PHE A 241 7.52 2.77 4.55
C PHE A 241 6.31 2.85 3.63
N ARG A 242 5.11 2.89 4.19
CA ARG A 242 3.92 3.23 3.42
C ARG A 242 3.95 4.71 3.08
N VAL A 243 3.58 5.04 1.86
CA VAL A 243 3.45 6.41 1.40
C VAL A 243 1.98 6.76 1.45
N ASP A 244 1.64 7.69 2.33
CA ASP A 244 0.28 8.25 2.35
C ASP A 244 0.16 9.23 1.18
N SER A 245 -0.74 8.91 0.25
CA SER A 245 -1.11 9.80 -0.85
C SER A 245 -2.60 10.06 -0.80
N VAL A 246 -3.00 11.28 -1.19
CA VAL A 246 -4.41 11.72 -1.21
C VAL A 246 -5.32 10.76 -2.00
N PRO A 247 -4.92 10.18 -3.15
CA PRO A 247 -5.77 9.22 -3.85
C PRO A 247 -5.85 7.88 -3.11
N HIS A 248 -4.74 7.36 -2.57
CA HIS A 248 -4.65 6.04 -1.96
C HIS A 248 -3.57 5.97 -0.87
N SER A 249 -3.95 6.27 0.38
CA SER A 249 -3.14 5.94 1.56
C SER A 249 -3.21 4.44 1.80
N ASP A 250 -2.09 3.73 1.76
CA ASP A 250 -1.87 2.29 2.03
C ASP A 250 -1.43 1.40 0.85
N ARG A 251 -1.48 1.87 -0.40
CA ARG A 251 -1.20 1.06 -1.60
C ARG A 251 0.22 1.17 -2.15
N ILE A 252 0.88 2.31 -1.93
CA ILE A 252 2.24 2.56 -2.38
C ILE A 252 3.18 2.50 -1.16
N GLN A 253 4.33 1.88 -1.37
CA GLN A 253 5.41 1.76 -0.40
C GLN A 253 6.68 2.33 -1.01
N ILE A 254 7.48 3.03 -0.22
CA ILE A 254 8.82 3.41 -0.59
C ILE A 254 9.81 2.41 0.01
N PHE A 255 10.68 1.88 -0.84
CA PHE A 255 11.90 1.17 -0.46
C PHE A 255 13.04 2.18 -0.38
N LEU A 256 13.76 2.19 0.74
CA LEU A 256 15.00 2.94 0.92
C LEU A 256 16.11 1.97 1.32
N GLY A 257 17.16 1.89 0.51
CA GLY A 257 18.35 1.10 0.76
C GLY A 257 19.56 2.00 0.98
N ILE A 258 20.10 2.01 2.19
CA ILE A 258 21.26 2.80 2.57
C ILE A 258 22.51 1.90 2.51
N PRO A 259 23.46 2.12 1.58
CA PRO A 259 24.69 1.35 1.51
C PRO A 259 25.52 1.51 2.81
N VAL A 260 26.15 0.43 3.25
CA VAL A 260 27.05 0.42 4.42
C VAL A 260 28.38 -0.25 4.10
N ASP A 261 29.49 0.38 4.50
CA ASP A 261 30.85 0.02 4.10
C ASP A 261 31.44 -1.20 4.82
N SER A 262 30.78 -1.76 5.84
CA SER A 262 31.28 -2.93 6.56
C SER A 262 30.17 -3.69 7.29
N LEU A 263 30.08 -4.98 6.98
CA LEU A 263 29.37 -6.00 7.74
C LEU A 263 29.91 -6.04 9.17
N ALA A 264 29.09 -5.65 10.17
CA ALA A 264 29.28 -6.26 11.48
C ALA A 264 29.18 -7.78 11.28
N PRO A 265 30.16 -8.58 11.73
CA PRO A 265 30.16 -10.02 11.49
C PRO A 265 28.88 -10.63 12.06
N VAL A 266 28.29 -11.54 11.30
CA VAL A 266 27.21 -12.40 11.78
C VAL A 266 27.71 -13.11 13.04
N PRO A 267 27.13 -12.89 14.24
CA PRO A 267 27.40 -13.79 15.34
C PRO A 267 26.88 -15.15 14.90
N SER A 268 27.81 -16.10 14.73
CA SER A 268 27.50 -17.52 14.61
C SER A 268 26.49 -17.84 15.70
N ALA A 269 25.31 -18.36 15.31
CA ALA A 269 24.44 -19.03 16.26
C ALA A 269 25.21 -20.26 16.76
N ALA A 270 25.98 -20.07 17.83
CA ALA A 270 26.60 -21.12 18.60
C ALA A 270 25.70 -21.36 19.82
N GLY A 271 25.19 -22.59 19.93
CA GLY A 271 24.42 -23.08 21.08
C GLY A 271 23.09 -23.68 20.67
#